data_AF-A0A1H6QEC8-F1
#
_entry.id   AF-A0A1H6QEC8-F1
#
_cell.length_a   1.000
_cell.length_b   1.000
_cell.length_c   1.000
_cell.angle_alpha   90.00
_cell.angle_beta   90.00
_cell.angle_gamma   90.00
#
_symmetry.space_group_name_H-M   'P 1'
#
loop_
_entity.id
_entity.type
_entity.pdbx_description
1 polymer ?
#
loop_
_entity_poly.entity_id
_entity_poly.type
_entity_poly.pdbx_seq_one_letter_code
_entity_poly.pdbx_strand_id
1 'polypeptide(L)'
;MSFHLVNLAWQRDLRAAQKIVLLALADFAQQSTGECFPSIRVLSAKCGLSASAVRAQIKSLQAAGLVDVEAQEDGIVYRVKLGAAA
;
A
#
# COMPACT_ATOMS: atom_id res chain seq x y z
N MET A 1 -13.84 -6.74 -6.21
CA MET A 1 -13.06 -7.19 -5.04
C MET A 1 -12.44 -8.53 -5.36
N SER A 2 -11.16 -8.54 -5.70
CA SER A 2 -10.38 -9.77 -5.84
C SER A 2 -9.35 -9.78 -4.70
N PHE A 3 -9.27 -10.85 -3.92
CA PHE A 3 -8.47 -10.90 -2.69
C PHE A 3 -6.99 -11.25 -2.91
N HIS A 4 -6.54 -11.34 -4.17
CA HIS A 4 -5.22 -11.88 -4.49
C HIS A 4 -4.07 -11.05 -3.90
N LEU A 5 -4.05 -9.73 -4.13
CA LEU A 5 -2.99 -8.84 -3.62
C LEU A 5 -3.00 -8.76 -2.08
N VAL A 6 -4.18 -8.76 -1.46
CA VAL A 6 -4.32 -8.77 0.01
C VAL A 6 -3.74 -10.04 0.60
N ASN A 7 -4.00 -11.21 0.00
CA ASN A 7 -3.44 -12.48 0.44
C ASN A 7 -1.91 -12.50 0.31
N LEU A 8 -1.35 -11.96 -0.77
CA LEU A 8 0.10 -11.83 -0.93
C LEU A 8 0.72 -10.84 0.07
N ALA A 9 -0.01 -9.80 0.46
CA ALA A 9 0.44 -8.85 1.48
C ALA A 9 0.52 -9.50 2.88
N TRP A 10 -0.42 -10.40 3.21
CA TRP A 10 -0.39 -11.16 4.47
C TRP A 10 0.86 -12.02 4.62
N GLN A 11 1.36 -12.57 3.51
CA GLN A 11 2.56 -13.43 3.48
C GLN A 11 3.87 -12.66 3.71
N ARG A 12 3.86 -11.33 3.70
CA ARG A 12 5.08 -10.53 3.91
C ARG A 12 5.44 -10.44 5.39
N ASP A 13 6.71 -10.66 5.71
CA ASP A 13 7.22 -10.46 7.06
C ASP A 13 7.50 -8.97 7.29
N LEU A 14 6.57 -8.29 7.97
CA LEU A 14 6.57 -6.85 8.19
C LEU A 14 6.02 -6.54 9.59
N ARG A 15 6.50 -5.44 10.16
CA ARG A 15 5.95 -4.91 11.42
C ARG A 15 4.48 -4.51 11.26
N ALA A 16 3.72 -4.59 12.36
CA ALA A 16 2.27 -4.42 12.35
C ALA A 16 1.77 -3.18 11.59
N ALA A 17 2.29 -1.98 11.93
CA ALA A 17 1.86 -0.74 11.26
C ALA A 17 2.18 -0.74 9.76
N GLN A 18 3.34 -1.24 9.37
CA GLN A 18 3.77 -1.34 7.97
C GLN A 18 2.89 -2.34 7.19
N LYS A 19 2.59 -3.49 7.82
CA LYS A 19 1.73 -4.53 7.26
C LYS A 19 0.30 -4.04 7.05
N ILE A 20 -0.27 -3.32 8.01
CA ILE A 20 -1.63 -2.76 7.90
C ILE A 20 -1.72 -1.75 6.75
N VAL A 21 -0.72 -0.88 6.57
CA VAL A 21 -0.71 0.07 5.46
C VAL A 21 -0.57 -0.65 4.10
N LEU A 22 0.27 -1.68 4.02
CA LEU A 22 0.38 -2.50 2.80
C LEU A 22 -0.94 -3.22 2.47
N LEU A 23 -1.59 -3.81 3.46
CA LEU A 23 -2.90 -4.46 3.30
C LEU A 23 -3.96 -3.47 2.82
N ALA A 24 -3.98 -2.26 3.38
CA ALA A 24 -4.89 -1.21 2.95
C ALA A 24 -4.65 -0.80 1.49
N LEU A 25 -3.39 -0.61 1.07
CA LEU A 25 -3.05 -0.31 -0.32
C LEU A 25 -3.44 -1.46 -1.26
N ALA A 26 -3.19 -2.70 -0.86
CA ALA A 26 -3.55 -3.91 -1.61
C ALA A 26 -5.07 -4.08 -1.76
N ASP A 27 -5.85 -3.66 -0.76
CA ASP A 27 -7.32 -3.68 -0.79
C ASP A 27 -7.89 -2.65 -1.79
N PHE A 28 -7.21 -1.51 -1.97
CA PHE A 28 -7.57 -0.51 -2.98
C PHE A 28 -6.97 -0.79 -4.37
N ALA A 29 -5.97 -1.66 -4.48
CA ALA A 29 -5.22 -1.89 -5.71
C ALA A 29 -6.02 -2.64 -6.78
N GLN A 30 -5.92 -2.16 -8.01
CA GLN A 30 -6.40 -2.90 -9.17
C GLN A 30 -5.52 -4.15 -9.37
N GLN A 31 -6.14 -5.32 -9.51
CA GLN A 31 -5.42 -6.59 -9.57
C GLN A 31 -4.42 -6.69 -10.74
N SER A 32 -4.77 -6.13 -11.90
CA SER A 32 -3.95 -6.25 -13.12
C SER A 32 -2.73 -5.33 -13.13
N THR A 33 -2.81 -4.14 -12.52
CA THR A 33 -1.73 -3.14 -12.54
C THR A 33 -1.05 -2.97 -11.18
N GLY A 34 -1.73 -3.35 -10.09
CA GLY A 34 -1.32 -3.06 -8.72
C GLY A 34 -1.57 -1.61 -8.31
N GLU A 35 -2.19 -0.79 -9.14
CA GLU A 35 -2.33 0.65 -8.91
C GLU A 35 -3.53 0.99 -8.01
N CYS A 36 -3.35 1.97 -7.14
CA CYS A 36 -4.40 2.59 -6.37
C CYS A 36 -4.11 4.06 -6.07
N PHE A 37 -5.16 4.81 -5.76
CA PHE A 37 -5.12 6.25 -5.53
C PHE A 37 -5.88 6.66 -4.25
N PRO A 38 -5.70 5.98 -3.10
CA PRO A 38 -6.31 6.42 -1.85
C PRO A 38 -5.63 7.70 -1.33
N SER A 39 -6.42 8.63 -0.79
CA SER A 39 -5.86 9.77 -0.07
C SER A 39 -5.24 9.33 1.26
N ILE A 40 -4.29 10.12 1.77
CA ILE A 40 -3.71 9.90 3.11
C ILE A 40 -4.79 9.88 4.20
N ARG A 41 -5.86 10.68 4.06
CA ARG A 41 -6.98 10.68 5.00
C ARG A 41 -7.72 9.34 5.02
N VAL A 42 -7.99 8.76 3.85
CA VAL A 42 -8.63 7.44 3.73
C VAL A 42 -7.75 6.36 4.34
N LEU A 43 -6.44 6.36 4.04
CA LEU A 43 -5.49 5.43 4.64
C LEU A 43 -5.40 5.58 6.16
N SER A 44 -5.37 6.80 6.67
CA SER A 44 -5.31 7.08 8.11
C SER A 44 -6.52 6.49 8.84
N ALA A 45 -7.73 6.73 8.31
CA ALA A 45 -8.96 6.18 8.85
C ALA A 45 -9.00 4.65 8.77
N LYS A 46 -8.62 4.05 7.64
CA LYS A 46 -8.63 2.60 7.43
C LYS A 46 -7.60 1.87 8.29
N CYS A 47 -6.43 2.48 8.52
CA CYS A 47 -5.34 1.88 9.27
C CYS A 47 -5.36 2.20 10.77
N GLY A 48 -6.18 3.16 11.22
CA GLY A 48 -6.14 3.65 12.60
C GLY A 48 -4.84 4.37 12.95
N LEU A 49 -4.20 5.02 11.97
CA LEU A 49 -2.89 5.67 12.11
C LEU A 49 -3.01 7.18 11.86
N SER A 50 -2.09 7.95 12.44
CA SER A 50 -1.96 9.36 12.09
C SER A 50 -1.46 9.54 10.66
N ALA A 51 -1.76 10.69 10.05
CA ALA A 51 -1.31 10.99 8.69
C ALA A 51 0.22 11.01 8.54
N SER A 52 0.96 11.36 9.60
CA SER A 52 2.43 11.29 9.62
C SER A 52 2.93 9.84 9.69
N ALA A 53 2.29 9.00 10.52
CA ALA A 53 2.61 7.58 10.61
C ALA A 53 2.34 6.86 9.29
N VAL A 54 1.22 7.12 8.62
CA VAL A 54 0.91 6.57 7.29
C VAL A 54 2.01 6.91 6.28
N ARG A 55 2.40 8.19 6.17
CA ARG A 55 3.47 8.62 5.26
C ARG A 55 4.82 7.95 5.57
N ALA A 56 5.15 7.80 6.86
CA ALA A 56 6.35 7.09 7.28
C ALA A 56 6.33 5.61 6.85
N GLN A 57 5.19 4.92 7.01
CA GLN A 57 5.04 3.53 6.57
C GLN A 57 5.09 3.39 5.05
N ILE A 58 4.48 4.31 4.30
CA ILE A 58 4.57 4.34 2.83
C ILE A 58 6.04 4.46 2.40
N LYS A 59 6.81 5.39 3.00
CA LYS A 59 8.24 5.53 2.72
C LYS A 59 9.02 4.25 3.05
N SER A 60 8.68 3.59 4.16
CA SER A 60 9.29 2.32 4.57
C SER A 60 8.96 1.18 3.59
N LEU A 61 7.72 1.11 3.10
CA LEU A 61 7.28 0.14 2.08
C LEU A 61 7.96 0.37 0.73
N GLN A 62 8.16 1.64 0.36
CA GLN A 62 8.91 2.02 -0.83
C GLN A 62 10.38 1.62 -0.73
N ALA A 63 11.01 1.88 0.42
CA ALA A 63 12.38 1.43 0.68
C ALA A 63 12.52 -0.11 0.65
N ALA A 64 11.46 -0.84 1.02
CA ALA A 64 11.41 -2.30 0.92
C ALA A 64 11.06 -2.82 -0.50
N GLY A 65 10.84 -1.93 -1.48
CA GLY A 65 10.49 -2.31 -2.86
C GLY A 65 9.07 -2.88 -3.02
N LEU A 66 8.21 -2.76 -2.01
CA LEU A 66 6.86 -3.34 -2.01
C LEU A 66 5.81 -2.39 -2.62
N VAL A 67 6.09 -1.10 -2.67
CA VAL A 67 5.19 -0.06 -3.18
C VAL A 67 5.99 1.00 -3.93
N ASP A 68 5.57 1.38 -5.13
CA ASP A 68 6.02 2.62 -5.78
C ASP A 68 5.03 3.75 -5.53
N VAL A 69 5.57 4.97 -5.55
CA VAL A 69 4.80 6.22 -5.41
C VAL A 69 5.12 7.09 -6.62
N GLU A 70 4.11 7.39 -7.42
CA GLU A 70 4.22 8.27 -8.60
C GLU A 70 3.31 9.49 -8.40
N ALA A 71 3.85 10.68 -8.64
CA ALA A 71 3.06 11.90 -8.69
C ALA A 71 2.47 12.07 -10.10
N GLN A 72 1.17 12.33 -10.18
CA GLN A 72 0.44 12.65 -11.39
C GLN A 72 -0.20 14.04 -11.26
N GLU A 73 -0.69 14.60 -12.37
CA GLU A 73 -1.33 15.92 -12.37
C GLU A 73 -2.49 16.01 -11.37
N ASP A 74 -3.27 14.92 -11.23
CA ASP A 74 -4.45 14.86 -10.35
C ASP A 74 -4.16 14.28 -8.95
N GLY A 75 -2.90 13.97 -8.61
CA GLY A 75 -2.54 13.51 -7.26
C GLY A 75 -1.42 12.48 -7.20
N ILE A 76 -1.56 11.50 -6.31
CA ILE A 76 -0.55 10.47 -6.07
C ILE A 76 -1.14 9.11 -6.41
N VAL A 77 -0.43 8.35 -7.23
CA VAL A 77 -0.71 6.95 -7.53
C VAL A 77 0.30 6.08 -6.80
N TYR A 78 -0.21 5.05 -6.12
CA TYR A 78 0.58 4.01 -5.49
C TYR A 78 0.51 2.76 -6.34
N ARG A 79 1.63 2.08 -6.56
CA ARG A 79 1.68 0.78 -7.26
C ARG A 79 2.20 -0.31 -6.33
N VAL A 80 1.34 -1.26 -5.99
CA VAL A 80 1.63 -2.39 -5.11
C VAL A 80 2.36 -3.49 -5.88
N LYS A 81 3.60 -3.80 -5.47
CA LYS A 81 4.50 -4.78 -6.10
C LYS A 81 4.52 -6.09 -5.33
N LEU A 82 3.43 -6.84 -5.42
CA LEU A 82 3.33 -8.16 -4.79
C LEU A 82 3.40 -9.33 -5.79
N GLY A 83 3.28 -9.04 -7.08
CA GLY A 83 3.32 -9.99 -8.19
C GLY A 83 4.73 -10.26 -8.71
N ALA A 84 5.57 -10.84 -7.87
CA ALA A 84 6.73 -11.66 -8.23
C ALA A 84 7.30 -12.16 -6.91
N ALA A 85 7.07 -13.44 -6.62
CA ALA A 85 7.78 -14.11 -5.55
C ALA A 85 9.27 -14.13 -5.92
N ALA A 86 10.10 -13.56 -5.04
CA ALA A 86 11.45 -14.07 -4.83
C ALA A 86 11.33 -15.19 -3.78
#